data_AF-A0A1N7SK69-F1
#
_entry.id   AF-A0A1N7SK69-F1
#
_cell.length_a   1.000
_cell.length_b   1.000
_cell.length_c   1.000
_cell.angle_alpha   90.00
_cell.angle_beta   90.00
_cell.angle_gamma   90.00
#
_symmetry.space_group_name_H-M   'P 1'
#
loop_
_entity.id
_entity.type
_entity.pdbx_description
1 polymer ?
#
loop_
_entity_poly.entity_id
_entity_poly.type
_entity_poly.pdbx_seq_one_letter_code
_entity_poly.pdbx_strand_id
1 'polypeptide(L)'
;MKGGTAINMFVQDLPRLSVDIDVVMRAHGPDRREALAIIDAELTRAKAAIERQGHTVTVAAASGRHQGDDVKLTASSADAQVKVEVTYVFRGTLMPTVMRSVVPRAQSMFRVDFEVPTLDDAELYGSKLVAALDRQHPRDIFDVQHMYDTYGLREDFVSAFVGYLVGHNRPVHEVLFAKPRSLEHEYEGGFVGMTVDPVDLHILETVQTRLHHDLPRALSGQHREFLVSLVRLAPDWSLMPYEHLRELPAIRWKLENLGKLKARDATRFAQQATLLQDGFAVLDHG
;
A
#
# COMPACT_ATOMS: atom_id res chain seq x y z
N MET A 1 -4.00 9.11 6.92
CA MET A 1 -4.13 7.66 7.17
C MET A 1 -4.19 6.92 5.84
N LYS A 2 -3.66 5.69 5.83
CA LYS A 2 -3.71 4.74 4.71
C LYS A 2 -4.08 3.34 5.24
N GLY A 3 -3.99 2.33 4.36
CA GLY A 3 -4.05 0.93 4.79
C GLY A 3 -5.46 0.44 5.14
N GLY A 4 -5.53 -0.72 5.78
CA GLY A 4 -6.80 -1.42 6.04
C GLY A 4 -7.74 -0.62 6.95
N THR A 5 -7.20 0.13 7.90
CA THR A 5 -8.00 0.94 8.84
C THR A 5 -8.57 2.17 8.17
N ALA A 6 -7.84 2.83 7.27
CA ALA A 6 -8.41 3.90 6.46
C ALA A 6 -9.56 3.38 5.58
N ILE A 7 -9.37 2.22 4.94
CA ILE A 7 -10.42 1.61 4.10
C ILE A 7 -11.65 1.24 4.95
N ASN A 8 -11.48 0.51 6.05
CA ASN A 8 -12.61 -0.07 6.77
C ASN A 8 -13.30 0.89 7.77
N MET A 9 -12.63 1.95 8.24
CA MET A 9 -13.25 2.91 9.16
C MET A 9 -13.71 4.21 8.50
N PHE A 10 -13.25 4.53 7.29
CA PHE A 10 -13.51 5.83 6.64
C PHE A 10 -14.01 5.73 5.20
N VAL A 11 -14.00 4.55 4.57
CA VAL A 11 -14.44 4.37 3.16
C VAL A 11 -15.54 3.33 3.05
N GLN A 12 -15.26 2.11 3.50
CA GLN A 12 -16.20 1.00 3.58
C GLN A 12 -16.90 1.02 4.94
N ASP A 13 -18.17 0.65 5.00
CA ASP A 13 -19.00 0.69 6.22
C ASP A 13 -18.65 -0.43 7.24
N LEU A 14 -17.37 -0.48 7.63
CA LEU A 14 -16.75 -1.41 8.57
C LEU A 14 -17.10 -2.89 8.32
N PRO A 15 -16.82 -3.46 7.13
CA PRO A 15 -17.09 -4.87 6.83
C PRO A 15 -16.16 -5.83 7.58
N ARG A 16 -14.98 -5.36 8.02
CA ARG A 16 -14.09 -6.07 8.95
C ARG A 16 -13.39 -5.11 9.89
N LEU A 17 -12.97 -5.62 11.05
CA LEU A 17 -12.14 -4.83 11.96
C LEU A 17 -10.69 -4.78 11.46
N SER A 18 -10.09 -3.59 11.52
CA SER A 18 -8.67 -3.34 11.27
C SER A 18 -8.16 -2.45 12.39
N VAL A 19 -7.19 -2.95 13.16
CA VAL A 19 -6.78 -2.32 14.43
C VAL A 19 -5.49 -1.50 14.29
N ASP A 20 -4.60 -1.88 13.37
CA ASP A 20 -3.34 -1.15 13.14
C ASP A 20 -3.60 0.15 12.36
N ILE A 21 -3.00 1.25 12.78
CA ILE A 21 -3.11 2.56 12.14
C ILE A 21 -1.90 2.78 11.23
N ASP A 22 -2.12 2.76 9.93
CA ASP A 22 -1.09 3.13 8.96
C ASP A 22 -1.16 4.61 8.62
N VAL A 23 -0.02 5.30 8.74
CA VAL A 23 0.14 6.69 8.30
C VAL A 23 1.33 6.84 7.37
N VAL A 24 1.28 7.88 6.55
CA VAL A 24 2.35 8.23 5.61
C VAL A 24 2.69 9.69 5.79
N MET A 25 3.99 10.01 5.76
CA MET A 25 4.45 11.39 5.73
C MET A 25 4.06 12.02 4.38
N ARG A 26 3.26 13.09 4.42
CA ARG A 26 2.75 13.76 3.21
C ARG A 26 3.82 14.48 2.40
N ALA A 27 4.81 15.09 3.06
CA ALA A 27 5.84 15.85 2.38
C ALA A 27 6.88 14.88 1.76
N HIS A 28 7.05 14.96 0.44
CA HIS A 28 8.07 14.20 -0.29
C HIS A 28 9.43 14.91 -0.40
N GLY A 29 9.45 16.23 -0.16
CA GLY A 29 10.63 17.08 -0.29
C GLY A 29 11.79 16.77 0.69
N PRO A 30 11.53 16.57 2.00
CA PRO A 30 12.60 16.32 2.97
C PRO A 30 13.45 15.09 2.60
N ASP A 31 14.76 15.18 2.82
CA ASP A 31 15.65 14.05 2.65
C ASP A 31 15.36 12.94 3.69
N ARG A 32 16.03 11.79 3.58
CA ARG A 32 15.77 10.66 4.51
C ARG A 32 16.01 11.05 5.98
N ARG A 33 17.07 11.79 6.26
CA ARG A 33 17.47 12.18 7.63
C ARG A 33 16.49 13.21 8.18
N GLU A 34 16.11 14.19 7.37
CA GLU A 34 15.13 15.21 7.74
C GLU A 34 13.75 14.61 7.97
N ALA A 35 13.29 13.72 7.07
CA ALA A 35 12.02 13.02 7.23
C ALA A 35 11.97 12.21 8.52
N LEU A 36 13.04 11.47 8.84
CA LEU A 36 13.12 10.71 10.10
C LEU A 36 13.11 11.62 11.33
N ALA A 37 13.78 12.77 11.29
CA ALA A 37 13.76 13.73 12.39
C ALA A 37 12.37 14.34 12.61
N ILE A 38 11.65 14.67 11.53
CA ILE A 38 10.27 15.15 11.59
C ILE A 38 9.35 14.07 12.19
N ILE A 39 9.47 12.84 11.71
CA ILE A 39 8.63 11.73 12.21
C ILE A 39 8.91 11.46 13.68
N ASP A 40 10.18 11.44 14.10
CA ASP A 40 10.57 11.22 15.50
C ASP A 40 10.01 12.30 16.44
N ALA A 41 10.06 13.57 16.01
CA ALA A 41 9.46 14.67 16.75
C ALA A 41 7.93 14.52 16.87
N GLU A 42 7.25 14.14 15.79
CA GLU A 42 5.80 13.92 15.80
C GLU A 42 5.38 12.71 16.64
N LEU A 43 6.13 11.61 16.58
CA LEU A 43 5.87 10.44 17.43
C LEU A 43 6.13 10.74 18.91
N THR A 44 7.15 11.53 19.22
CA THR A 44 7.41 12.00 20.59
C THR A 44 6.26 12.87 21.11
N ARG A 45 5.76 13.79 20.27
CA ARG A 45 4.60 14.62 20.59
C ARG A 45 3.33 13.78 20.80
N ALA A 46 3.08 12.82 19.92
CA ALA A 46 1.93 11.91 20.02
C ALA A 46 2.00 11.04 21.28
N LYS A 47 3.19 10.48 21.57
CA LYS A 47 3.47 9.73 22.80
C LYS A 47 3.05 10.53 24.04
N ALA A 48 3.58 11.76 24.20
CA ALA A 48 3.27 12.59 25.35
C ALA A 48 1.78 12.96 25.46
N ALA A 49 1.07 13.06 24.34
CA ALA A 49 -0.38 13.29 24.34
C ALA A 49 -1.17 12.06 24.81
N ILE A 50 -0.80 10.88 24.33
CA ILE A 50 -1.46 9.61 24.67
C ILE A 50 -1.15 9.20 26.13
N GLU A 51 0.07 9.41 26.61
CA GLU A 51 0.45 9.14 28.02
C GLU A 51 -0.34 10.03 29.00
N ARG A 52 -0.64 11.29 28.63
CA ARG A 52 -1.50 12.17 29.44
C ARG A 52 -2.94 11.67 29.54
N GLN A 53 -3.38 10.78 28.64
CA GLN A 53 -4.69 10.12 28.71
C GLN A 53 -4.66 8.84 29.57
N GLY A 54 -3.50 8.49 30.15
CA GLY A 54 -3.35 7.33 31.03
C GLY A 54 -2.97 6.03 30.31
N HIS A 55 -2.59 6.09 29.04
CA HIS A 55 -2.13 4.93 28.27
C HIS A 55 -0.60 4.79 28.33
N THR A 56 -0.11 3.55 28.28
CA THR A 56 1.33 3.29 28.14
C THR A 56 1.73 3.40 26.67
N VAL A 57 2.84 4.05 26.35
CA VAL A 57 3.30 4.21 24.97
C VAL A 57 4.77 3.83 24.80
N THR A 58 5.04 2.98 23.82
CA THR A 58 6.38 2.66 23.35
C THR A 58 6.58 3.20 21.94
N VAL A 59 7.79 3.73 21.66
CA VAL A 59 8.16 4.21 20.34
C VAL A 59 9.41 3.45 19.92
N ALA A 60 9.35 2.79 18.76
CA ALA A 60 10.53 2.27 18.10
C ALA A 60 10.91 3.26 17.01
N ALA A 61 12.00 3.99 17.24
CA ALA A 61 12.59 4.91 16.28
C ALA A 61 13.51 4.16 15.30
N ALA A 62 13.72 4.74 14.12
CA ALA A 62 14.62 4.19 13.09
C ALA A 62 16.11 4.10 13.49
N SER A 63 16.48 4.56 14.69
CA SER A 63 17.84 4.54 15.22
C SER A 63 18.13 3.25 16.00
N GLY A 64 18.32 2.14 15.27
CA GLY A 64 18.73 0.84 15.83
C GLY A 64 19.62 0.06 14.86
N ARG A 65 20.16 -1.09 15.31
CA ARG A 65 20.95 -2.04 14.47
C ARG A 65 20.19 -2.53 13.22
N HIS A 66 18.87 -2.38 13.20
CA HIS A 66 18.03 -2.57 12.02
C HIS A 66 17.88 -1.22 11.31
N GLN A 67 18.72 -1.00 10.30
CA GLN A 67 18.62 0.15 9.42
C GLN A 67 17.26 0.15 8.71
N GLY A 68 16.28 0.85 9.28
CA GLY A 68 15.31 1.59 8.46
C GLY A 68 13.95 0.96 8.11
N ASP A 69 13.46 -0.08 8.76
CA ASP A 69 12.14 -0.61 8.38
C ASP A 69 11.00 -0.32 9.38
N ASP A 70 11.31 -0.10 10.67
CA ASP A 70 10.29 0.01 11.71
C ASP A 70 10.30 1.40 12.38
N VAL A 71 9.46 2.31 11.89
CA VAL A 71 9.09 3.52 12.64
C VAL A 71 7.65 3.35 13.13
N LYS A 72 7.51 3.01 14.41
CA LYS A 72 6.22 2.67 15.01
C LYS A 72 6.04 3.26 16.40
N LEU A 73 4.79 3.59 16.71
CA LEU A 73 4.31 3.90 18.05
C LEU A 73 3.30 2.83 18.44
N THR A 74 3.43 2.29 19.65
CA THR A 74 2.51 1.31 20.18
C THR A 74 1.93 1.84 21.48
N ALA A 75 0.62 2.09 21.48
CA ALA A 75 -0.14 2.48 22.64
C ALA A 75 -0.81 1.24 23.25
N SER A 76 -0.74 1.09 24.56
CA SER A 76 -1.31 -0.06 25.27
C SER A 76 -2.01 0.33 26.56
N SER A 77 -3.02 -0.47 26.90
CA SER A 77 -3.73 -0.51 28.18
C SER A 77 -3.59 -1.91 28.80
N ALA A 78 -4.33 -2.20 29.87
CA ALA A 78 -4.37 -3.54 30.46
C ALA A 78 -4.91 -4.60 29.48
N ASP A 79 -5.89 -4.20 28.66
CA ASP A 79 -6.72 -5.15 27.89
C ASP A 79 -6.55 -5.01 26.37
N ALA A 80 -5.85 -3.97 25.90
CA ALA A 80 -5.76 -3.67 24.47
C ALA A 80 -4.44 -2.99 24.08
N GLN A 81 -4.08 -3.17 22.82
CA GLN A 81 -2.91 -2.56 22.18
C GLN A 81 -3.27 -2.08 20.77
N VAL A 82 -2.81 -0.87 20.42
CA VAL A 82 -2.95 -0.29 19.09
C VAL A 82 -1.58 0.14 18.58
N LYS A 83 -1.24 -0.27 17.36
CA LYS A 83 0.00 0.09 16.67
C LYS A 83 -0.26 1.22 15.68
N VAL A 84 0.64 2.17 15.63
CA VAL A 84 0.72 3.22 14.61
C VAL A 84 2.01 3.02 13.83
N GLU A 85 1.90 2.69 12.55
CA GLU A 85 3.03 2.49 11.64
C GLU A 85 3.20 3.69 10.71
N VAL A 86 4.43 4.22 10.63
CA VAL A 86 4.74 5.36 9.77
C VAL A 86 5.53 4.91 8.55
N THR A 87 4.88 4.93 7.38
CA THR A 87 5.56 4.75 6.10
C THR A 87 6.36 6.01 5.77
N TYR A 88 7.69 5.88 5.65
CA TYR A 88 8.59 7.00 5.36
C TYR A 88 9.48 6.79 4.12
N VAL A 89 9.66 5.54 3.67
CA VAL A 89 10.36 5.21 2.42
C VAL A 89 9.49 5.64 1.23
N PHE A 90 8.26 5.14 1.18
CA PHE A 90 7.23 5.62 0.26
C PHE A 90 6.47 6.80 0.90
N ARG A 91 7.19 7.88 1.23
CA ARG A 91 6.60 9.15 1.66
C ARG A 91 6.19 10.01 0.45
N GLY A 92 5.29 10.95 0.69
CA GLY A 92 4.53 11.62 -0.36
C GLY A 92 3.17 10.98 -0.56
N THR A 93 2.31 11.65 -1.33
CA THR A 93 1.01 11.14 -1.78
C THR A 93 0.93 11.34 -3.29
N LEU A 94 0.30 10.44 -4.05
CA LEU A 94 0.07 10.65 -5.48
C LEU A 94 -0.95 11.76 -5.73
N MET A 95 -1.91 11.90 -4.82
CA MET A 95 -3.04 12.82 -4.91
C MET A 95 -3.20 13.61 -3.59
N PRO A 96 -3.96 14.71 -3.58
CA PRO A 96 -4.31 15.39 -2.33
C PRO A 96 -5.04 14.46 -1.36
N THR A 97 -4.80 14.64 -0.07
CA THR A 97 -5.54 13.91 0.98
C THR A 97 -6.99 14.36 1.07
N VAL A 98 -7.88 13.44 1.40
CA VAL A 98 -9.31 13.70 1.59
C VAL A 98 -9.63 13.66 3.09
N MET A 99 -10.34 14.66 3.61
CA MET A 99 -10.90 14.61 4.96
C MET A 99 -12.12 13.70 4.94
N ARG A 100 -12.14 12.69 5.82
CA ARG A 100 -13.25 11.74 5.93
C ARG A 100 -13.69 11.58 7.37
N SER A 101 -15.00 11.57 7.60
CA SER A 101 -15.61 11.18 8.87
C SER A 101 -15.59 9.66 9.03
N VAL A 102 -15.61 9.18 10.27
CA VAL A 102 -15.79 7.75 10.55
C VAL A 102 -17.12 7.26 9.96
N VAL A 103 -17.13 6.08 9.35
CA VAL A 103 -18.35 5.51 8.71
C VAL A 103 -19.47 5.21 9.71
N PRO A 104 -20.76 5.25 9.29
CA PRO A 104 -21.92 5.12 10.18
C PRO A 104 -21.88 3.90 11.10
N ARG A 105 -21.46 2.74 10.59
CA ARG A 105 -21.35 1.52 11.41
C ARG A 105 -20.31 1.67 12.50
N ALA A 106 -19.15 2.25 12.19
CA ALA A 106 -18.07 2.47 13.15
C ALA A 106 -18.42 3.56 14.17
N GLN A 107 -19.11 4.64 13.76
CA GLN A 107 -19.67 5.64 14.69
C GLN A 107 -20.63 4.98 15.69
N SER A 108 -21.55 4.15 15.20
CA SER A 108 -22.54 3.45 16.03
C SER A 108 -21.90 2.42 16.97
N MET A 109 -20.96 1.63 16.46
CA MET A 109 -20.31 0.55 17.20
C MET A 109 -19.39 1.08 18.30
N PHE A 110 -18.59 2.12 18.00
CA PHE A 110 -17.59 2.64 18.94
C PHE A 110 -18.03 3.90 19.67
N ARG A 111 -19.20 4.46 19.34
CA ARG A 111 -19.73 5.72 19.90
C ARG A 111 -18.76 6.89 19.74
N VAL A 112 -18.18 7.00 18.55
CA VAL A 112 -17.22 8.05 18.18
C VAL A 112 -17.76 8.86 17.02
N ASP A 113 -17.34 10.12 16.93
CA ASP A 113 -17.61 10.98 15.78
C ASP A 113 -16.44 11.94 15.59
N PHE A 114 -15.61 11.69 14.57
CA PHE A 114 -14.45 12.50 14.24
C PHE A 114 -14.07 12.33 12.78
N GLU A 115 -13.24 13.25 12.30
CA GLU A 115 -12.71 13.23 10.93
C GLU A 115 -11.20 13.18 10.92
N VAL A 116 -10.63 12.52 9.91
CA VAL A 116 -9.18 12.46 9.72
C VAL A 116 -8.81 12.63 8.25
N PRO A 117 -7.61 13.16 7.96
CA PRO A 117 -7.08 13.13 6.60
C PRO A 117 -6.68 11.70 6.23
N THR A 118 -7.21 11.23 5.12
CA THR A 118 -6.94 9.92 4.52
C THR A 118 -6.34 10.10 3.12
N LEU A 119 -5.65 9.09 2.59
CA LEU A 119 -5.29 9.11 1.17
C LEU A 119 -6.55 9.05 0.31
N ASP A 120 -6.47 9.55 -0.93
CA ASP A 120 -7.57 9.43 -1.90
C ASP A 120 -8.00 7.96 -2.09
N ASP A 121 -9.25 7.70 -2.48
CA ASP A 121 -9.75 6.34 -2.70
C ASP A 121 -8.87 5.58 -3.70
N ALA A 122 -8.46 6.25 -4.78
CA ALA A 122 -7.59 5.66 -5.79
C ALA A 122 -6.24 5.28 -5.21
N GLU A 123 -5.72 6.06 -4.27
CA GLU A 123 -4.45 5.79 -3.63
C GLU A 123 -4.53 4.67 -2.58
N LEU A 124 -5.63 4.65 -1.81
CA LEU A 124 -5.92 3.58 -0.85
C LEU A 124 -6.01 2.23 -1.58
N TYR A 125 -6.82 2.15 -2.63
CA TYR A 125 -6.99 0.92 -3.39
C TYR A 125 -5.81 0.60 -4.30
N GLY A 126 -5.16 1.59 -4.91
CA GLY A 126 -3.93 1.37 -5.70
C GLY A 126 -2.82 0.72 -4.89
N SER A 127 -2.56 1.21 -3.66
CA SER A 127 -1.59 0.59 -2.75
C SER A 127 -2.07 -0.76 -2.19
N LYS A 128 -3.39 -0.94 -2.01
CA LYS A 128 -3.99 -2.22 -1.61
C LYS A 128 -3.82 -3.30 -2.69
N LEU A 129 -3.98 -2.96 -3.97
CA LEU A 129 -3.79 -3.87 -5.10
C LEU A 129 -2.32 -4.36 -5.19
N VAL A 130 -1.35 -3.48 -4.93
CA VAL A 130 0.07 -3.89 -4.83
C VAL A 130 0.27 -4.90 -3.70
N ALA A 131 -0.26 -4.61 -2.49
CA ALA A 131 -0.16 -5.54 -1.37
C ALA A 131 -0.86 -6.88 -1.69
N ALA A 132 -2.07 -6.83 -2.25
CA ALA A 132 -2.85 -8.00 -2.61
C ALA A 132 -2.13 -8.94 -3.59
N LEU A 133 -1.42 -8.41 -4.59
CA LEU A 133 -0.61 -9.22 -5.51
C LEU A 133 0.70 -9.72 -4.88
N ASP A 134 1.35 -8.89 -4.06
CA ASP A 134 2.67 -9.20 -3.51
C ASP A 134 2.61 -10.22 -2.37
N ARG A 135 1.82 -9.93 -1.32
CA ARG A 135 1.71 -10.77 -0.13
C ARG A 135 0.57 -11.78 -0.19
N GLN A 136 -0.49 -11.48 -0.96
CA GLN A 136 -1.67 -12.34 -1.13
C GLN A 136 -2.28 -12.78 0.20
N HIS A 137 -2.41 -11.85 1.16
CA HIS A 137 -3.01 -12.14 2.45
C HIS A 137 -4.55 -12.05 2.34
N PRO A 138 -5.32 -12.97 2.97
CA PRO A 138 -6.79 -12.91 3.03
C PRO A 138 -7.40 -11.52 3.31
N ARG A 139 -6.83 -10.73 4.21
CA ARG A 139 -7.29 -9.36 4.53
C ARG A 139 -7.20 -8.40 3.34
N ASP A 140 -6.17 -8.52 2.51
CA ASP A 140 -6.08 -7.70 1.29
C ASP A 140 -7.06 -8.18 0.23
N ILE A 141 -7.16 -9.49 0.05
CA ILE A 141 -8.08 -10.08 -0.91
C ILE A 141 -9.52 -9.71 -0.55
N PHE A 142 -9.87 -9.70 0.73
CA PHE A 142 -11.16 -9.22 1.23
C PHE A 142 -11.36 -7.72 0.99
N ASP A 143 -10.37 -6.87 1.29
CA ASP A 143 -10.49 -5.43 0.98
C ASP A 143 -10.66 -5.18 -0.54
N VAL A 144 -10.03 -6.01 -1.38
CA VAL A 144 -10.17 -6.00 -2.85
C VAL A 144 -11.55 -6.53 -3.28
N GLN A 145 -12.12 -7.52 -2.60
CA GLN A 145 -13.48 -7.98 -2.85
C GLN A 145 -14.46 -6.82 -2.66
N HIS A 146 -14.40 -6.14 -1.51
CA HIS A 146 -15.25 -4.97 -1.23
C HIS A 146 -15.02 -3.82 -2.21
N MET A 147 -13.78 -3.63 -2.67
CA MET A 147 -13.47 -2.69 -3.75
C MET A 147 -14.23 -3.07 -5.04
N TYR A 148 -14.15 -4.33 -5.48
CA TYR A 148 -14.86 -4.80 -6.67
C TYR A 148 -16.37 -4.64 -6.53
N ASP A 149 -16.93 -5.00 -5.39
CA ASP A 149 -18.37 -4.98 -5.15
C ASP A 149 -18.93 -3.56 -5.09
N THR A 150 -18.14 -2.60 -4.58
CA THR A 150 -18.58 -1.20 -4.41
C THR A 150 -18.28 -0.33 -5.63
N TYR A 151 -17.08 -0.46 -6.19
CA TYR A 151 -16.54 0.48 -7.19
C TYR A 151 -16.15 -0.18 -8.51
N GLY A 152 -16.05 -1.51 -8.54
CA GLY A 152 -15.33 -2.21 -9.61
C GLY A 152 -13.84 -1.85 -9.63
N LEU A 153 -13.16 -2.20 -10.73
CA LEU A 153 -11.77 -1.81 -10.97
C LEU A 153 -11.73 -0.53 -11.82
N ARG A 154 -11.74 0.63 -11.16
CA ARG A 154 -11.71 1.94 -11.82
C ARG A 154 -10.34 2.23 -12.45
N GLU A 155 -10.32 3.04 -13.50
CA GLU A 155 -9.09 3.42 -14.20
C GLU A 155 -8.10 4.21 -13.31
N ASP A 156 -8.61 5.06 -12.43
CA ASP A 156 -7.79 5.81 -11.48
C ASP A 156 -7.16 4.92 -10.39
N PHE A 157 -7.85 3.83 -9.99
CA PHE A 157 -7.30 2.80 -9.10
C PHE A 157 -6.12 2.08 -9.77
N VAL A 158 -6.26 1.77 -11.06
CA VAL A 158 -5.19 1.14 -11.86
C VAL A 158 -4.01 2.11 -12.04
N SER A 159 -4.28 3.39 -12.31
CA SER A 159 -3.25 4.42 -12.41
C SER A 159 -2.45 4.56 -11.10
N ALA A 160 -3.16 4.58 -9.96
CA ALA A 160 -2.53 4.63 -8.65
C ALA A 160 -1.76 3.34 -8.33
N PHE A 161 -2.29 2.17 -8.70
CA PHE A 161 -1.57 0.90 -8.60
C PHE A 161 -0.24 0.96 -9.34
N VAL A 162 -0.21 1.48 -10.58
CA VAL A 162 1.03 1.66 -11.35
C VAL A 162 1.99 2.61 -10.61
N GLY A 163 1.49 3.72 -10.08
CA GLY A 163 2.28 4.67 -9.28
C GLY A 163 2.92 4.04 -8.03
N TYR A 164 2.20 3.17 -7.32
CA TYR A 164 2.75 2.44 -6.18
C TYR A 164 3.68 1.30 -6.58
N LEU A 165 3.36 0.58 -7.66
CA LEU A 165 4.15 -0.54 -8.18
C LEU A 165 5.56 -0.10 -8.56
N VAL A 166 5.72 1.07 -9.19
CA VAL A 166 7.05 1.57 -9.60
C VAL A 166 7.92 2.02 -8.43
N GLY A 167 7.34 2.34 -7.27
CA GLY A 167 8.11 2.58 -6.04
C GLY A 167 8.29 1.33 -5.16
N HIS A 168 7.75 0.18 -5.58
CA HIS A 168 7.88 -1.08 -4.83
C HIS A 168 9.31 -1.63 -4.88
N ASN A 169 9.74 -2.31 -3.81
CA ASN A 169 11.10 -2.83 -3.69
C ASN A 169 11.38 -4.01 -4.66
N ARG A 170 10.38 -4.87 -4.91
CA ARG A 170 10.49 -6.00 -5.84
C ARG A 170 10.44 -5.58 -7.32
N PRO A 171 11.03 -6.34 -8.24
CA PRO A 171 10.88 -6.12 -9.68
C PRO A 171 9.41 -6.02 -10.12
N VAL A 172 9.13 -5.13 -11.07
CA VAL A 172 7.76 -4.83 -11.54
C VAL A 172 7.07 -6.10 -12.04
N HIS A 173 7.73 -6.88 -12.89
CA HIS A 173 7.18 -8.11 -13.46
C HIS A 173 6.92 -9.20 -12.40
N GLU A 174 7.70 -9.25 -11.32
CA GLU A 174 7.52 -10.24 -10.26
C GLU A 174 6.26 -10.01 -9.42
N VAL A 175 5.83 -8.74 -9.29
CA VAL A 175 4.60 -8.37 -8.58
C VAL A 175 3.41 -8.44 -9.53
N LEU A 176 3.54 -7.82 -10.71
CA LEU A 176 2.45 -7.73 -11.69
C LEU A 176 2.00 -9.10 -12.20
N PHE A 177 2.93 -10.03 -12.38
CA PHE A 177 2.67 -11.39 -12.84
C PHE A 177 2.95 -12.43 -11.75
N ALA A 178 2.73 -12.06 -10.49
CA ALA A 178 2.84 -12.99 -9.38
C ALA A 178 1.92 -14.21 -9.60
N LYS A 179 2.36 -15.38 -9.14
CA LYS A 179 1.52 -16.59 -9.17
C LYS A 179 0.64 -16.63 -7.92
N PRO A 180 -0.63 -17.05 -8.03
CA PRO A 180 -1.47 -17.31 -6.87
C PRO A 180 -0.80 -18.26 -5.87
N ARG A 181 -0.92 -17.95 -4.58
CA ARG A 181 -0.47 -18.76 -3.45
C ARG A 181 -1.68 -19.20 -2.64
N SER A 182 -1.59 -20.37 -2.00
CA SER A 182 -2.65 -20.82 -1.09
C SER A 182 -2.89 -19.79 0.02
N LEU A 183 -4.16 -19.53 0.28
CA LEU A 183 -4.63 -18.63 1.32
C LEU A 183 -4.91 -19.38 2.64
N GLU A 184 -4.93 -20.71 2.64
CA GLU A 184 -5.43 -21.56 3.74
C GLU A 184 -4.80 -21.21 5.10
N HIS A 185 -3.47 -21.19 5.18
CA HIS A 185 -2.78 -21.00 6.46
C HIS A 185 -3.07 -19.62 7.08
N GLU A 186 -3.00 -18.58 6.27
CA GLU A 186 -3.26 -17.20 6.70
C GLU A 186 -4.76 -16.95 6.93
N TYR A 187 -5.62 -17.71 6.26
CA TYR A 187 -7.07 -17.64 6.44
C TYR A 187 -7.45 -18.14 7.84
N GLU A 188 -7.02 -19.36 8.18
CA GLU A 188 -7.30 -19.97 9.48
C GLU A 188 -6.60 -19.22 10.62
N GLY A 189 -5.32 -18.87 10.44
CA GLY A 189 -4.51 -18.28 11.50
C GLY A 189 -4.73 -16.78 11.74
N GLY A 190 -5.28 -16.05 10.76
CA GLY A 190 -5.23 -14.58 10.77
C GLY A 190 -6.36 -13.88 10.02
N PHE A 191 -7.45 -14.56 9.69
CA PHE A 191 -8.61 -13.94 9.05
C PHE A 191 -9.96 -14.40 9.63
N VAL A 192 -10.10 -15.69 9.98
CA VAL A 192 -11.31 -16.20 10.64
C VAL A 192 -11.64 -15.35 11.89
N GLY A 193 -12.88 -14.87 11.97
CA GLY A 193 -13.36 -14.02 13.07
C GLY A 193 -13.01 -12.52 12.94
N MET A 194 -12.36 -12.08 11.86
CA MET A 194 -12.04 -10.66 11.64
C MET A 194 -13.12 -9.88 10.88
N THR A 195 -13.94 -10.58 10.10
CA THR A 195 -15.04 -9.98 9.34
C THR A 195 -16.31 -9.90 10.18
N VAL A 196 -17.18 -8.94 9.85
CA VAL A 196 -18.52 -8.87 10.45
C VAL A 196 -19.32 -10.10 10.05
N ASP A 197 -19.41 -10.33 8.75
CA ASP A 197 -20.09 -11.46 8.16
C ASP A 197 -19.04 -12.50 7.77
N PRO A 198 -19.17 -13.78 8.17
CA PRO A 198 -18.21 -14.81 7.81
C PRO A 198 -18.06 -14.91 6.29
N VAL A 199 -16.82 -14.99 5.81
CA VAL A 199 -16.51 -15.19 4.39
C VAL A 199 -15.73 -16.46 4.23
N ASP A 200 -16.27 -17.39 3.43
CA ASP A 200 -15.62 -18.66 3.14
C ASP A 200 -14.33 -18.47 2.34
N LEU A 201 -13.33 -19.31 2.63
CA LEU A 201 -12.04 -19.32 1.94
C LEU A 201 -12.18 -19.35 0.41
N HIS A 202 -13.10 -20.16 -0.11
CA HIS A 202 -13.33 -20.31 -1.54
C HIS A 202 -13.74 -19.00 -2.24
N ILE A 203 -14.44 -18.12 -1.51
CA ILE A 203 -14.79 -16.79 -2.02
C ILE A 203 -13.52 -15.95 -2.20
N LEU A 204 -12.61 -15.98 -1.21
CA LEU A 204 -11.33 -15.27 -1.32
C LEU A 204 -10.45 -15.84 -2.43
N GLU A 205 -10.39 -17.16 -2.61
CA GLU A 205 -9.66 -17.79 -3.71
C GLU A 205 -10.21 -17.35 -5.08
N THR A 206 -11.54 -17.22 -5.19
CA THR A 206 -12.19 -16.70 -6.39
C THR A 206 -11.80 -15.24 -6.66
N VAL A 207 -11.79 -14.40 -5.62
CA VAL A 207 -11.38 -12.99 -5.73
C VAL A 207 -9.89 -12.87 -6.07
N GLN A 208 -9.03 -13.70 -5.47
CA GLN A 208 -7.60 -13.76 -5.78
C GLN A 208 -7.39 -14.13 -7.26
N THR A 209 -8.09 -15.17 -7.74
CA THR A 209 -8.02 -15.59 -9.14
C THR A 209 -8.47 -14.47 -10.09
N ARG A 210 -9.59 -13.83 -9.77
CA ARG A 210 -10.11 -12.67 -10.51
C ARG A 210 -9.10 -11.52 -10.53
N LEU A 211 -8.50 -11.17 -9.39
CA LEU A 211 -7.51 -10.10 -9.30
C LEU A 211 -6.29 -10.35 -10.20
N HIS A 212 -5.74 -11.57 -10.17
CA HIS A 212 -4.61 -11.94 -11.01
C HIS A 212 -4.95 -11.95 -12.51
N HIS A 213 -6.22 -12.16 -12.84
CA HIS A 213 -6.72 -12.10 -14.22
C HIS A 213 -6.97 -10.65 -14.68
N ASP A 214 -7.74 -9.89 -13.92
CA ASP A 214 -8.30 -8.60 -14.32
C ASP A 214 -7.26 -7.47 -14.25
N LEU A 215 -6.49 -7.38 -13.16
CA LEU A 215 -5.63 -6.21 -12.91
C LEU A 215 -4.53 -6.03 -13.98
N PRO A 216 -3.74 -7.06 -14.35
CA PRO A 216 -2.75 -6.90 -15.42
C PRO A 216 -3.36 -6.51 -16.77
N ARG A 217 -4.60 -6.98 -17.05
CA ARG A 217 -5.33 -6.67 -18.29
C ARG A 217 -5.93 -5.27 -18.28
N ALA A 218 -6.23 -4.72 -17.10
CA ALA A 218 -6.75 -3.37 -16.94
C ALA A 218 -5.70 -2.27 -17.16
N LEU A 219 -4.41 -2.61 -17.24
CA LEU A 219 -3.38 -1.64 -17.60
C LEU A 219 -3.57 -1.16 -19.04
N SER A 220 -3.81 0.14 -19.20
CA SER A 220 -3.83 0.84 -20.49
C SER A 220 -2.49 0.73 -21.22
N GLY A 221 -2.48 1.04 -22.52
CA GLY A 221 -1.24 1.12 -23.30
C GLY A 221 -0.22 2.09 -22.68
N GLN A 222 -0.68 3.25 -22.17
CA GLN A 222 0.15 4.23 -21.49
C GLN A 222 0.79 3.66 -20.21
N HIS A 223 0.02 2.92 -19.40
CA HIS A 223 0.55 2.26 -18.22
C HIS A 223 1.65 1.25 -18.56
N ARG A 224 1.42 0.39 -19.56
CA ARG A 224 2.39 -0.62 -19.99
C ARG A 224 3.66 0.02 -20.52
N GLU A 225 3.52 1.06 -21.37
CA GLU A 225 4.65 1.81 -21.91
C GLU A 225 5.43 2.54 -20.81
N PHE A 226 4.75 3.16 -19.85
CA PHE A 226 5.39 3.78 -18.69
C PHE A 226 6.23 2.78 -17.90
N LEU A 227 5.67 1.61 -17.55
CA LEU A 227 6.39 0.58 -16.80
C LEU A 227 7.65 0.09 -17.55
N VAL A 228 7.55 -0.12 -18.87
CA VAL A 228 8.70 -0.53 -19.72
C VAL A 228 9.76 0.59 -19.78
N SER A 229 9.35 1.84 -19.97
CA SER A 229 10.25 2.99 -20.01
C SER A 229 11.01 3.17 -18.68
N LEU A 230 10.33 2.94 -17.54
CA LEU A 230 10.90 3.01 -16.20
C LEU A 230 11.97 1.93 -15.97
N VAL A 231 11.67 0.66 -16.27
CA VAL A 231 12.66 -0.43 -16.08
C VAL A 231 13.86 -0.33 -17.03
N ARG A 232 13.75 0.48 -18.09
CA ARG A 232 14.85 0.84 -19.01
C ARG A 232 15.67 2.05 -18.56
N LEU A 233 15.34 2.67 -17.41
CA LEU A 233 15.93 3.93 -16.92
C LEU A 233 15.70 5.13 -17.85
N ALA A 234 14.62 5.11 -18.63
CA ALA A 234 14.19 6.24 -19.45
C ALA A 234 12.69 6.48 -19.25
N PRO A 235 12.22 6.70 -17.99
CA PRO A 235 10.81 6.84 -17.69
C PRO A 235 10.19 8.02 -18.44
N ASP A 236 9.11 7.75 -19.18
CA ASP A 236 8.27 8.80 -19.77
C ASP A 236 7.19 9.23 -18.77
N TRP A 237 7.48 10.29 -18.02
CA TRP A 237 6.57 10.80 -17.00
C TRP A 237 5.26 11.35 -17.55
N SER A 238 5.18 11.68 -18.86
CA SER A 238 3.96 12.20 -19.47
C SER A 238 2.85 11.15 -19.59
N LEU A 239 3.19 9.87 -19.46
CA LEU A 239 2.27 8.73 -19.50
C LEU A 239 1.55 8.49 -18.16
N MET A 240 1.87 9.26 -17.12
CA MET A 240 1.25 9.16 -15.80
C MET A 240 0.62 10.50 -15.40
N PRO A 241 -0.54 10.50 -14.72
CA PRO A 241 -1.27 11.72 -14.39
C PRO A 241 -0.71 12.48 -13.17
N TYR A 242 0.43 12.07 -12.61
CA TYR A 242 0.94 12.57 -11.34
C TYR A 242 2.19 13.44 -11.56
N GLU A 243 2.03 14.77 -11.46
CA GLU A 243 3.07 15.76 -11.77
C GLU A 243 4.39 15.53 -11.01
N HIS A 244 4.30 15.23 -9.71
CA HIS A 244 5.46 15.04 -8.83
C HIS A 244 5.85 13.56 -8.66
N LEU A 245 5.37 12.64 -9.51
CA LEU A 245 5.71 11.21 -9.43
C LEU A 245 7.23 10.98 -9.41
N ARG A 246 7.95 11.69 -10.28
CA ARG A 246 9.42 11.64 -10.37
C ARG A 246 10.15 12.09 -9.10
N GLU A 247 9.47 12.85 -8.25
CA GLU A 247 10.03 13.43 -7.03
C GLU A 247 9.85 12.52 -5.82
N LEU A 248 8.96 11.51 -5.92
CA LEU A 248 8.68 10.60 -4.82
C LEU A 248 9.93 9.79 -4.44
N PRO A 249 10.33 9.78 -3.16
CA PRO A 249 11.56 9.13 -2.71
C PRO A 249 11.66 7.64 -3.05
N ALA A 250 10.56 6.89 -2.95
CA ALA A 250 10.55 5.47 -3.32
C ALA A 250 10.83 5.24 -4.82
N ILE A 251 10.36 6.14 -5.68
CA ILE A 251 10.56 6.06 -7.13
C ILE A 251 11.99 6.45 -7.49
N ARG A 252 12.53 7.51 -6.88
CA ARG A 252 13.95 7.86 -7.01
C ARG A 252 14.86 6.71 -6.56
N TRP A 253 14.54 6.09 -5.42
CA TRP A 253 15.25 4.92 -4.92
C TRP A 253 15.18 3.73 -5.88
N LYS A 254 14.01 3.47 -6.50
CA LYS A 254 13.88 2.45 -7.53
C LYS A 254 14.82 2.69 -8.70
N LEU A 255 14.85 3.91 -9.23
CA LEU A 255 15.70 4.29 -10.36
C LEU A 255 17.18 4.18 -10.00
N GLU A 256 17.58 4.60 -8.80
CA GLU A 256 18.95 4.41 -8.31
C GLU A 256 19.34 2.92 -8.24
N ASN A 257 18.46 2.06 -7.74
CA ASN A 257 18.72 0.62 -7.66
C ASN A 257 18.79 -0.04 -9.04
N LEU A 258 17.95 0.39 -9.99
CA LEU A 258 18.04 -0.04 -11.38
C LEU A 258 19.35 0.43 -12.04
N GLY A 259 19.80 1.65 -11.75
CA GLY A 259 21.10 2.18 -12.20
C GLY A 259 22.28 1.37 -11.65
N LYS A 260 22.26 1.05 -10.36
CA LYS A 260 23.24 0.16 -9.72
C LYS A 260 23.20 -1.24 -10.32
N LEU A 261 22.02 -1.78 -10.60
CA LEU A 261 21.86 -3.07 -11.26
C LEU A 261 22.48 -3.06 -12.67
N LYS A 262 22.20 -2.03 -13.47
CA LYS A 262 22.77 -1.87 -14.83
C LYS A 262 24.30 -1.86 -14.81
N ALA A 263 24.90 -1.13 -13.86
CA ALA A 263 26.35 -1.06 -13.72
C ALA A 263 26.98 -2.38 -13.24
N ARG A 264 26.29 -3.12 -12.37
CA ARG A 264 26.78 -4.38 -11.79
C ARG A 264 26.54 -5.60 -12.70
N ASP A 265 25.40 -5.64 -13.38
CA ASP A 265 24.90 -6.79 -14.14
C ASP A 265 23.96 -6.33 -15.26
N ALA A 266 24.56 -5.99 -16.41
CA ALA A 266 23.83 -5.48 -17.57
C ALA A 266 22.85 -6.51 -18.16
N THR A 267 23.14 -7.81 -18.05
CA THR A 267 22.27 -8.89 -18.52
C THR A 267 21.00 -8.94 -17.67
N ARG A 268 21.13 -8.99 -16.34
CA ARG A 268 19.97 -9.00 -15.44
C ARG A 268 19.16 -7.71 -15.51
N PHE A 269 19.82 -6.58 -15.77
CA PHE A 269 19.15 -5.31 -16.05
C PHE A 269 18.31 -5.39 -17.33
N ALA A 270 18.88 -5.86 -18.45
CA ALA A 270 18.14 -6.01 -19.71
C ALA A 270 16.94 -6.97 -19.57
N GLN A 271 17.10 -8.05 -18.79
CA GLN A 271 16.01 -8.98 -18.48
C GLN A 271 14.80 -8.33 -17.80
N GLN A 272 14.97 -7.21 -17.07
CA GLN A 272 13.84 -6.54 -16.42
C GLN A 272 12.78 -6.10 -17.43
N ALA A 273 13.22 -5.55 -18.58
CA ALA A 273 12.32 -5.12 -19.64
C ALA A 273 11.77 -6.33 -20.42
N THR A 274 12.62 -7.29 -20.76
CA THR A 274 12.20 -8.50 -21.49
C THR A 274 11.11 -9.27 -20.74
N LEU A 275 11.34 -9.61 -19.46
CA LEU A 275 10.35 -10.35 -18.66
C LEU A 275 9.02 -9.60 -18.50
N LEU A 276 9.08 -8.27 -18.41
CA LEU A 276 7.88 -7.45 -18.34
C LEU A 276 7.10 -7.46 -19.66
N GLN A 277 7.81 -7.31 -20.78
CA GLN A 277 7.22 -7.34 -22.13
C GLN A 277 6.65 -8.71 -22.48
N ASP A 278 7.36 -9.80 -22.14
CA ASP A 278 6.91 -11.17 -22.34
C ASP A 278 5.62 -11.43 -21.56
N GLY A 279 5.54 -10.96 -20.31
CA GLY A 279 4.32 -11.07 -19.51
C GLY A 279 3.13 -10.32 -20.14
N PHE A 280 3.35 -9.13 -20.73
CA PHE A 280 2.30 -8.45 -21.48
C PHE A 280 1.90 -9.21 -22.76
N ALA A 281 2.86 -9.75 -23.51
CA ALA A 281 2.57 -10.52 -24.71
C ALA A 281 1.73 -11.78 -24.41
N VAL A 282 2.00 -12.46 -23.29
CA VAL A 282 1.17 -13.60 -22.84
C VAL A 282 -0.28 -13.18 -22.59
N LEU A 283 -0.53 -11.99 -22.04
CA LEU A 283 -1.89 -11.48 -21.81
C LEU A 283 -2.63 -11.10 -23.10
N ASP A 284 -1.91 -10.64 -24.12
CA ASP A 284 -2.51 -10.23 -25.40
C ASP A 284 -2.85 -11.44 -26.29
N HIS A 285 -2.24 -12.60 -26.02
CA HIS A 285 -2.42 -13.84 -26.79
C HIS A 285 -3.22 -14.94 -26.06
N GLY A 286 -3.57 -14.74 -24.78
CA GLY A 286 -4.25 -15.72 -23.92
C GLY A 286 -5.50 -15.18 -23.25
#